data_AF-A0AAD7A0S9-F1
#
_entry.id   AF-A0AAD7A0S9-F1
#
_cell.length_a   1.000
_cell.length_b   1.000
_cell.length_c   1.000
_cell.angle_alpha   90.00
_cell.angle_beta   90.00
_cell.angle_gamma   90.00
#
_symmetry.space_group_name_H-M   'P 1'
#
loop_
_entity.id
_entity.type
_entity.pdbx_description
1 polymer ?
#
loop_
_entity_poly.entity_id
_entity_poly.type
_entity_poly.pdbx_seq_one_letter_code
_entity_poly.pdbx_strand_id
1 'polypeptide(L)'
;LPSKPKIFHGRESEVENIMKVLSQESRRIAILGGGGMGKTSLSRAVLHHPDTSARFEDRFFVSAESASTSIELAALIGLHVGLNPGTDLTQPVVQYLSYKPSCLLVLDNLETVWEPIQSR
;
A
#
# COMPACT_ATOMS: atom_id res chain seq x y z
N LEU A 1 8.60 0.38 -7.56
CA LEU A 1 7.23 -0.17 -7.68
C LEU A 1 7.28 -1.58 -8.24
N PRO A 2 6.41 -2.51 -7.81
CA PRO A 2 6.26 -3.81 -8.47
C PRO A 2 5.84 -3.62 -9.93
N SER A 3 6.04 -4.63 -10.78
CA SER A 3 5.67 -4.54 -12.19
C SER A 3 4.18 -4.21 -12.37
N LYS A 4 3.82 -3.53 -13.45
CA LYS A 4 2.40 -3.36 -13.81
C LYS A 4 1.80 -4.74 -14.15
N PRO A 5 0.55 -5.04 -13.76
CA PRO A 5 -0.12 -6.26 -14.22
C PRO A 5 -0.13 -6.33 -15.75
N LYS A 6 0.32 -7.44 -16.33
CA LYS A 6 0.35 -7.64 -17.80
C LYS A 6 -1.04 -7.81 -18.39
N ILE A 7 -1.94 -8.43 -17.64
CA ILE A 7 -3.33 -8.66 -17.99
C ILE A 7 -4.17 -8.09 -16.86
N PHE A 8 -5.05 -7.13 -17.17
CA PHE A 8 -5.92 -6.47 -16.21
C PHE A 8 -7.16 -5.93 -16.94
N HIS A 9 -8.30 -6.57 -16.71
CA HIS A 9 -9.58 -6.26 -17.36
C HIS A 9 -10.73 -6.46 -16.36
N GLY A 10 -11.86 -5.79 -16.58
CA GLY A 10 -13.11 -6.01 -15.83
C GLY A 10 -13.08 -5.45 -14.40
N ARG A 11 -12.17 -4.51 -14.14
CA ARG A 11 -11.99 -3.82 -12.84
C ARG A 11 -11.89 -2.30 -13.00
N GLU A 12 -12.31 -1.80 -14.17
CA GLU A 12 -12.20 -0.39 -14.53
C GLU A 12 -13.03 0.48 -13.56
N SER A 13 -14.23 0.02 -13.18
CA SER A 13 -15.07 0.74 -12.23
C SER A 13 -14.46 0.84 -10.83
N GLU A 14 -13.78 -0.20 -10.35
CA GLU A 14 -13.07 -0.18 -9.07
C GLU A 14 -11.86 0.74 -9.12
N VAL A 15 -11.12 0.76 -10.24
CA VAL A 15 -10.04 1.74 -10.45
C VAL A 15 -10.60 3.15 -10.38
N GLU A 16 -11.67 3.46 -11.13
CA GLU A 16 -12.30 4.78 -11.12
C GLU A 16 -12.77 5.20 -9.71
N ASN A 17 -13.41 4.29 -8.97
CA ASN A 17 -13.84 4.53 -7.60
C ASN A 17 -12.65 4.84 -6.67
N ILE A 18 -11.57 4.08 -6.78
CA ILE A 18 -10.35 4.33 -6.02
C ILE A 18 -9.75 5.68 -6.39
N MET A 19 -9.66 6.00 -7.69
CA MET A 19 -9.15 7.29 -8.15
C MET A 19 -9.98 8.47 -7.63
N LYS A 20 -11.31 8.32 -7.60
CA LYS A 20 -12.22 9.32 -7.02
C LYS A 20 -11.94 9.55 -5.53
N VAL A 21 -11.72 8.49 -4.74
CA VAL A 21 -11.38 8.65 -3.31
C VAL A 21 -9.99 9.25 -3.13
N LEU A 22 -9.00 8.81 -3.91
CA LEU A 22 -7.65 9.39 -3.89
C LEU A 22 -7.66 10.88 -4.28
N SER A 23 -8.70 11.34 -4.97
CA SER A 23 -8.85 12.75 -5.32
C SER A 23 -9.16 13.67 -4.12
N GLN A 24 -9.73 13.13 -3.05
CA GLN A 24 -10.19 13.84 -1.85
C GLN A 24 -9.05 14.13 -0.85
N GLU A 25 -9.32 14.76 0.30
CA GLU A 25 -8.30 15.10 1.31
C GLU A 25 -7.95 13.96 2.27
N SER A 26 -8.94 13.16 2.71
CA SER A 26 -8.73 11.97 3.56
C SER A 26 -8.74 10.70 2.70
N ARG A 27 -7.58 10.02 2.59
CA ARG A 27 -7.31 9.06 1.50
C ARG A 27 -7.00 7.64 1.98
N ARG A 28 -7.81 7.09 2.89
CA ARG A 28 -7.65 5.71 3.34
C ARG A 28 -8.64 4.80 2.62
N ILE A 29 -8.12 3.78 1.96
CA ILE A 29 -8.90 2.83 1.16
C ILE A 29 -8.52 1.42 1.60
N ALA A 30 -9.52 0.62 1.93
CA ALA A 30 -9.36 -0.81 2.13
C ALA A 30 -9.86 -1.55 0.89
N ILE A 31 -9.00 -2.40 0.30
CA ILE A 31 -9.38 -3.28 -0.81
C ILE A 31 -9.64 -4.66 -0.20
N LEU A 32 -10.91 -5.03 -0.07
CA LEU A 32 -11.35 -6.27 0.57
C LEU A 32 -11.86 -7.28 -0.46
N GLY A 33 -11.78 -8.56 -0.14
CA GLY A 33 -12.25 -9.65 -1.00
C GLY A 33 -11.54 -10.97 -0.73
N GLY A 34 -12.08 -12.07 -1.23
CA GLY A 34 -11.51 -13.41 -1.08
C GLY A 34 -10.14 -13.60 -1.74
N GLY A 35 -9.52 -14.75 -1.46
CA GLY A 35 -8.29 -15.19 -2.13
C GLY A 35 -8.46 -15.24 -3.65
N GLY A 36 -7.45 -14.83 -4.40
CA GLY A 36 -7.47 -14.87 -5.87
C GLY A 36 -8.38 -13.85 -6.57
N MET A 37 -9.11 -12.98 -5.85
CA MET A 37 -9.99 -11.97 -6.47
C MET A 37 -9.26 -10.83 -7.20
N GLY A 38 -7.93 -10.83 -7.22
CA GLY A 38 -7.13 -9.82 -7.93
C GLY A 38 -6.91 -8.50 -7.18
N LYS A 39 -7.04 -8.49 -5.85
CA LYS A 39 -6.83 -7.30 -5.00
C LYS A 39 -5.45 -6.66 -5.19
N THR A 40 -4.39 -7.48 -5.12
CA THR A 40 -3.01 -7.06 -5.39
C THR A 40 -2.84 -6.54 -6.82
N SER A 41 -3.53 -7.15 -7.80
CA SER A 41 -3.49 -6.66 -9.19
C SER A 41 -4.18 -5.30 -9.32
N LEU A 42 -5.31 -5.09 -8.64
CA LEU A 42 -6.03 -3.82 -8.60
C LEU A 42 -5.18 -2.72 -7.95
N SER A 43 -4.57 -2.97 -6.79
CA SER A 43 -3.72 -1.99 -6.11
C SER A 43 -2.50 -1.60 -6.97
N ARG A 44 -1.89 -2.57 -7.67
CA ARG A 44 -0.81 -2.32 -8.64
C ARG A 44 -1.30 -1.53 -9.85
N ALA A 45 -2.47 -1.84 -10.39
CA ALA A 45 -3.04 -1.08 -11.51
C ALA A 45 -3.26 0.39 -11.13
N VAL A 46 -3.79 0.66 -9.94
CA VAL A 46 -3.97 2.02 -9.39
C VAL A 46 -2.63 2.73 -9.21
N LEU A 47 -1.61 2.05 -8.65
CA LEU A 47 -0.27 2.64 -8.48
C LEU A 47 0.34 3.09 -9.80
N HIS A 48 0.10 2.33 -10.88
CA HIS A 48 0.59 2.63 -12.23
C HIS A 48 -0.37 3.52 -13.06
N HIS A 49 -1.50 3.95 -12.50
CA HIS A 49 -2.43 4.81 -13.21
C HIS A 49 -1.77 6.17 -13.54
N PRO A 50 -2.02 6.75 -14.73
CA PRO A 50 -1.44 8.04 -15.10
C PRO A 50 -1.71 9.15 -14.08
N ASP A 51 -2.95 9.29 -13.63
CA ASP A 51 -3.32 10.32 -12.65
C ASP A 51 -2.66 10.10 -11.28
N THR A 52 -2.52 8.84 -10.85
CA THR A 52 -1.76 8.51 -9.64
C THR A 52 -0.29 8.93 -9.81
N SER A 53 0.28 8.70 -10.99
CA SER A 53 1.65 9.08 -11.31
C SER A 53 1.88 10.58 -11.36
N ALA A 54 0.88 11.33 -11.83
CA ALA A 54 0.92 12.78 -11.90
C ALA A 54 0.73 13.45 -10.53
N ARG A 55 -0.05 12.81 -9.64
CA ARG A 55 -0.41 13.38 -8.33
C ARG A 55 0.54 12.99 -7.20
N PHE A 56 1.03 11.76 -7.20
CA PHE A 56 1.86 11.23 -6.11
C PHE A 56 3.27 11.00 -6.61
N GLU A 57 4.18 11.89 -6.21
CA GLU A 57 5.61 11.80 -6.52
C GLU A 57 6.20 10.53 -5.92
N ASP A 58 5.91 10.30 -4.64
CA ASP A 58 6.36 9.15 -3.87
C ASP A 58 5.28 8.06 -3.88
N ARG A 59 5.63 6.88 -4.38
CA ARG A 59 4.70 5.74 -4.44
C ARG A 59 5.40 4.47 -3.98
N PHE A 60 4.84 3.86 -2.95
CA PHE A 60 5.40 2.67 -2.33
C PHE A 60 4.37 1.54 -2.34
N PHE A 61 4.89 0.34 -2.54
CA PHE A 61 4.14 -0.90 -2.40
C PHE A 61 4.94 -1.76 -1.44
N VAL A 62 4.35 -2.10 -0.31
CA VAL A 62 4.96 -2.90 0.73
C VAL A 62 4.09 -4.13 0.93
N SER A 63 4.66 -5.32 0.69
CA SER A 63 4.02 -6.56 1.12
C SER A 63 4.24 -6.74 2.61
N ALA A 64 3.16 -6.92 3.37
CA ALA A 64 3.22 -7.18 4.80
C ALA A 64 3.43 -8.68 5.11
N GLU A 65 3.51 -9.56 4.12
CA GLU A 65 3.60 -11.03 4.31
C GLU A 65 4.72 -11.48 5.27
N SER A 66 5.82 -10.74 5.33
CA SER A 66 6.95 -11.05 6.22
C SER A 66 6.90 -10.35 7.58
N ALA A 67 5.82 -9.63 7.89
CA ALA A 67 5.60 -8.99 9.19
C ALA A 67 4.46 -9.68 9.94
N SER A 68 4.72 -10.01 11.20
CA SER A 68 3.75 -10.53 12.17
C SER A 68 3.41 -9.50 13.25
N THR A 69 4.15 -8.38 13.30
CA THR A 69 3.94 -7.30 14.28
C THR A 69 3.96 -5.92 13.63
N SER A 70 3.41 -4.92 14.31
CA SER A 70 3.47 -3.52 13.86
C SER A 70 4.89 -2.99 13.75
N ILE A 71 5.81 -3.44 14.63
CA ILE A 71 7.22 -3.05 14.61
C ILE A 71 7.92 -3.60 13.36
N GLU A 72 7.66 -4.87 13.02
CA GLU A 72 8.18 -5.49 11.79
C GLU A 72 7.60 -4.83 10.54
N LEU A 73 6.31 -4.49 10.54
CA LEU A 73 5.70 -3.74 9.46
C LEU A 73 6.35 -2.35 9.30
N ALA A 74 6.58 -1.63 10.40
CA ALA A 74 7.26 -0.35 10.37
C ALA A 74 8.70 -0.49 9.83
N ALA A 75 9.40 -1.56 10.19
CA ALA A 75 10.71 -1.87 9.63
C ALA A 75 10.65 -2.10 8.11
N LEU A 76 9.68 -2.87 7.62
CA LEU A 76 9.47 -3.10 6.18
C LEU A 76 9.17 -1.81 5.43
N ILE A 77 8.30 -0.95 5.97
CA ILE A 77 8.01 0.36 5.38
C ILE A 77 9.29 1.22 5.37
N GLY A 78 10.01 1.25 6.48
CA GLY A 78 11.28 1.98 6.64
C GLY A 78 12.30 1.63 5.55
N LEU A 79 12.45 0.35 5.23
CA LEU A 79 13.32 -0.11 4.14
C LEU A 79 12.88 0.45 2.77
N HIS A 80 11.57 0.48 2.49
CA HIS A 80 11.05 0.99 1.21
C HIS A 80 11.19 2.50 1.07
N VAL A 81 11.14 3.24 2.18
CA VAL A 81 11.30 4.70 2.19
C VAL A 81 12.74 5.15 2.42
N GLY A 82 13.70 4.22 2.53
CA GLY A 82 15.12 4.54 2.67
C GLY A 82 15.55 5.02 4.06
N LEU A 83 14.81 4.66 5.10
CA LEU A 83 15.23 4.92 6.48
C LEU A 83 16.34 3.95 6.91
N ASN A 84 17.24 4.44 7.74
CA ASN A 84 18.29 3.60 8.31
C ASN A 84 17.68 2.50 9.20
N PRO A 85 18.23 1.28 9.20
CA PRO A 85 17.80 0.22 10.10
C PRO A 85 17.86 0.67 11.56
N GLY A 86 16.90 0.24 12.36
CA GLY A 86 16.80 0.57 13.77
C GLY A 86 15.87 -0.41 14.48
N THR A 87 15.84 -0.35 15.81
CA THR A 87 15.10 -1.29 16.65
C THR A 87 13.58 -1.12 16.54
N ASP A 88 13.12 0.13 16.46
CA ASP A 88 11.71 0.46 16.21
C ASP A 88 11.65 1.67 15.27
N LEU A 89 11.17 1.44 14.05
CA LEU A 89 11.03 2.47 13.03
C LEU A 89 9.62 3.07 12.97
N THR A 90 8.74 2.74 13.91
CA THR A 90 7.35 3.23 13.92
C THR A 90 7.29 4.76 13.88
N GLN A 91 7.93 5.42 14.83
CA GLN A 91 7.93 6.88 14.90
C GLN A 91 8.68 7.53 13.72
N PRO A 92 9.89 7.06 13.34
CA PRO A 92 10.56 7.53 12.12
C PRO A 92 9.72 7.43 10.84
N VAL A 93 9.01 6.32 10.64
CA VAL A 93 8.12 6.12 9.47
C VAL A 93 6.95 7.10 9.52
N VAL A 94 6.29 7.25 10.67
CA VAL A 94 5.19 8.21 10.82
C VAL A 94 5.67 9.63 10.52
N GLN A 95 6.82 10.01 11.05
CA GLN A 95 7.43 11.32 10.78
C GLN A 95 7.72 11.50 9.29
N TYR A 96 8.41 10.54 8.66
CA TYR A 96 8.72 10.57 7.24
C TYR A 96 7.46 10.78 6.39
N LEU A 97 6.41 9.99 6.62
CA LEU A 97 5.16 10.07 5.86
C LEU A 97 4.40 11.38 6.13
N SER A 98 4.48 11.94 7.35
CA SER A 98 3.82 13.21 7.68
C SER A 98 4.38 14.41 6.92
N TYR A 99 5.66 14.39 6.53
CA TYR A 99 6.30 15.42 5.72
C TYR A 99 6.16 15.19 4.21
N LYS A 100 5.47 14.13 3.78
CA LYS A 100 5.30 13.74 2.38
C LYS A 100 3.82 13.79 1.96
N PRO A 101 3.24 14.99 1.74
CA PRO A 101 1.82 15.14 1.44
C PRO A 101 1.39 14.50 0.11
N SER A 102 2.34 14.29 -0.81
CA SER A 102 2.14 13.65 -2.12
C SER A 102 2.67 12.21 -2.15
N CYS A 103 2.58 11.49 -1.04
CA CYS A 103 2.94 10.07 -0.95
C CYS A 103 1.71 9.16 -1.00
N LEU A 104 1.78 8.09 -1.81
CA LEU A 104 0.84 6.99 -1.81
C LEU A 104 1.53 5.70 -1.36
N LEU A 105 1.06 5.13 -0.26
CA LEU A 105 1.55 3.87 0.31
C LEU A 105 0.48 2.79 0.16
N VAL A 106 0.83 1.70 -0.52
CA VAL A 106 0.04 0.47 -0.55
C VAL A 106 0.67 -0.52 0.43
N LEU A 107 -0.16 -1.02 1.35
CA LEU A 107 0.16 -2.14 2.24
C LEU A 107 -0.63 -3.36 1.75
N ASP A 108 0.05 -4.32 1.13
CA ASP A 108 -0.57 -5.55 0.61
C ASP A 108 -0.48 -6.66 1.65
N ASN A 109 -1.49 -7.53 1.69
CA ASN A 109 -1.61 -8.62 2.66
C ASN A 109 -1.49 -8.16 4.12
N LEU A 110 -2.06 -6.99 4.45
CA LEU A 110 -1.92 -6.36 5.77
C LEU A 110 -2.63 -7.16 6.89
N GLU A 111 -3.59 -8.02 6.54
CA GLU A 111 -4.19 -9.01 7.43
C GLU A 111 -3.14 -9.89 8.12
N THR A 112 -1.96 -10.01 7.51
CA THR A 112 -0.89 -10.81 8.08
C THR A 112 -0.34 -10.29 9.41
N VAL A 113 -0.56 -9.00 9.70
CA VAL A 113 -0.04 -8.29 10.87
C VAL A 113 -1.05 -8.24 12.03
N TRP A 114 -2.36 -8.19 11.76
CA TRP A 114 -3.38 -8.05 12.80
C TRP A 114 -4.22 -9.32 13.03
N GLU A 115 -4.22 -10.28 12.10
CA GLU A 115 -4.94 -11.54 12.30
C GLU A 115 -4.07 -12.56 13.02
N PRO A 116 -4.52 -13.08 14.18
CA PRO A 116 -3.90 -14.22 14.82
C PRO A 116 -3.82 -15.39 13.83
N ILE A 117 -2.74 -16.18 13.88
CA ILE A 117 -2.56 -17.38 13.05
C ILE A 117 -3.75 -18.36 13.17
N GLN A 118 -4.48 -18.31 14.29
CA GLN A 118 -5.67 -19.13 14.57
C GLN A 118 -6.92 -18.71 13.78
N SER A 119 -6.87 -17.59 13.05
CA SER A 119 -7.98 -17.01 12.28
C SER A 119 -7.82 -17.15 10.76
N ARG A 120 -6.72 -17.75 10.29
CA ARG A 120 -6.42 -17.96 8.87
C ARG A 120 -6.76 -19.36 8.36
#